data_AF-A0A7M5XH39-F1
#
_entry.id   AF-A0A7M5XH39-F1
#
_cell.length_a   1.000
_cell.length_b   1.000
_cell.length_c   1.000
_cell.angle_alpha   90.00
_cell.angle_beta   90.00
_cell.angle_gamma   90.00
#
_symmetry.space_group_name_H-M   'P 1'
#
loop_
_entity.id
_entity.type
_entity.pdbx_description
1 polymer ?
#
loop_
_entity_poly.entity_id
_entity_poly.type
_entity_poly.pdbx_seq_one_letter_code
_entity_poly.pdbx_strand_id
1 'polypeptide(L)'
;MMAMVSELSMNQANTIKLGQDVKAKETLLEQCYARMERGQPPSDEIEDEWLNGLKKEINRIQAVRERKKDEETMEQYQIVGGITTTAEPRPNAYIPDDGNDLPLPRPYGASAPFKPTEPGSNMRHIRKPVIKPIEI
;
A
#
# COMPACT_ATOMS: atom_id res chain seq x y z
N MET A 1 62.82 -35.20 -0.65
CA MET A 1 63.20 -33.82 -1.06
C MET A 1 62.08 -33.16 -1.88
N MET A 2 61.56 -33.79 -2.94
CA MET A 2 60.51 -33.19 -3.78
C MET A 2 59.19 -32.84 -3.06
N ALA A 3 58.73 -33.67 -2.11
CA ALA A 3 57.46 -33.44 -1.41
C ALA A 3 57.42 -32.13 -0.58
N MET A 4 58.51 -31.81 0.13
CA MET A 4 58.59 -30.55 0.89
C MET A 4 58.65 -29.31 -0.01
N VAL A 5 59.28 -29.42 -1.19
CA VAL A 5 59.34 -28.33 -2.16
C VAL A 5 57.95 -28.05 -2.74
N SER A 6 57.17 -29.11 -3.01
CA SER A 6 55.78 -28.98 -3.45
C SER A 6 54.89 -28.34 -2.38
N GLU A 7 55.04 -28.75 -1.11
CA GLU A 7 54.29 -28.16 0.01
C GLU A 7 54.62 -26.67 0.20
N LEU A 8 55.90 -26.32 0.17
CA LEU A 8 56.33 -24.92 0.26
C LEU A 8 55.79 -24.10 -0.90
N SER A 9 55.84 -24.62 -2.13
CA SER A 9 55.30 -23.93 -3.30
C SER A 9 53.78 -23.71 -3.19
N MET A 10 53.04 -24.67 -2.63
CA MET A 10 51.61 -24.52 -2.41
C MET A 10 51.32 -23.44 -1.36
N ASN A 11 52.09 -23.44 -0.27
CA ASN A 11 51.96 -22.42 0.77
C ASN A 11 52.33 -21.03 0.26
N GLN A 12 53.37 -20.91 -0.58
CA GLN A 12 53.74 -19.65 -1.24
C GLN A 12 52.64 -19.16 -2.19
N ALA A 13 52.02 -20.05 -2.98
CA ALA A 13 50.89 -19.67 -3.83
C ALA A 13 49.71 -19.16 -3.00
N ASN A 14 49.42 -19.82 -1.87
CA ASN A 14 48.37 -19.40 -0.94
C ASN A 14 48.67 -18.05 -0.30
N THR A 15 49.91 -17.80 0.14
CA THR A 15 50.28 -16.50 0.74
C THR A 15 50.18 -15.36 -0.27
N ILE A 16 50.58 -15.58 -1.52
CA ILE A 16 50.43 -14.59 -2.60
C ILE A 16 48.95 -14.29 -2.84
N LYS A 17 48.11 -15.31 -2.94
CA LYS A 17 46.66 -15.14 -3.14
C LYS A 17 46.03 -14.37 -1.98
N LEU A 18 46.32 -14.76 -0.75
CA LEU A 18 45.83 -14.08 0.45
C LEU A 18 46.32 -12.63 0.52
N GLY A 19 47.56 -12.35 0.13
CA GLY A 19 48.09 -10.99 0.06
C GLY A 19 47.37 -10.13 -0.99
N GLN A 20 47.02 -10.71 -2.14
CA GLN A 20 46.19 -10.03 -3.14
C GLN A 20 44.78 -9.74 -2.60
N ASP A 21 44.16 -10.69 -1.90
CA ASP A 21 42.83 -10.54 -1.30
C ASP A 21 42.82 -9.45 -0.22
N VAL A 22 43.84 -9.40 0.63
CA VAL A 22 44.00 -8.34 1.65
C VAL A 22 44.09 -6.98 0.97
N LYS A 23 44.98 -6.84 -0.02
CA LYS A 23 45.15 -5.57 -0.74
C LYS A 23 43.86 -5.12 -1.44
N ALA A 24 43.11 -6.05 -2.04
CA ALA A 24 41.83 -5.75 -2.67
C ALA A 24 40.76 -5.30 -1.66
N LYS A 25 40.76 -5.88 -0.46
CA LYS A 25 39.84 -5.47 0.62
C LYS A 25 40.23 -4.12 1.21
N GLU A 26 41.52 -3.85 1.39
CA GLU A 26 42.01 -2.55 1.87
C GLU A 26 41.59 -1.42 0.92
N THR A 27 41.76 -1.60 -0.40
CA THR A 27 41.35 -0.59 -1.38
C THR A 27 39.84 -0.39 -1.41
N LEU A 28 39.05 -1.46 -1.26
CA LEU A 28 37.59 -1.35 -1.11
C LEU A 28 37.25 -0.52 0.12
N LEU A 29 37.92 -0.78 1.24
CA LEU A 29 37.66 -0.13 2.52
C LEU A 29 38.02 1.36 2.48
N GLU A 30 39.13 1.73 1.84
CA GLU A 30 39.48 3.12 1.57
C GLU A 30 38.41 3.83 0.71
N GLN A 31 37.89 3.17 -0.32
CA GLN A 31 36.80 3.72 -1.13
C GLN A 31 35.52 3.92 -0.32
N CYS A 32 35.16 2.96 0.54
CA CYS A 32 34.03 3.07 1.46
C CYS A 32 34.18 4.27 2.39
N TYR A 33 35.37 4.48 2.98
CA TYR A 33 35.64 5.64 3.81
C TYR A 33 35.52 6.95 3.01
N ALA A 34 36.10 7.02 1.82
CA ALA A 34 36.01 8.21 0.97
C ALA A 34 34.57 8.54 0.54
N ARG A 35 33.71 7.52 0.32
CA ARG A 35 32.27 7.72 0.07
C ARG A 35 31.55 8.22 1.32
N MET A 36 31.85 7.65 2.47
CA MET A 36 31.27 8.05 3.76
C MET A 36 31.63 9.50 4.12
N GLU A 37 32.87 9.94 3.86
CA GLU A 37 33.28 11.34 4.05
C GLU A 37 32.49 12.31 3.16
N ARG A 38 32.04 11.87 1.99
CA ARG A 38 31.16 12.64 1.08
C ARG A 38 29.68 12.55 1.47
N GLY A 39 29.35 11.83 2.54
CA GLY A 39 27.96 11.58 2.96
C GLY A 39 27.20 10.61 2.05
N GLN A 40 27.91 9.84 1.22
CA GLN A 40 27.32 8.80 0.38
C GLN A 40 27.34 7.45 1.09
N PRO A 41 26.49 6.48 0.66
CA PRO A 41 26.54 5.12 1.16
C PRO A 41 27.93 4.50 0.96
N PRO A 42 28.47 3.76 1.96
CA PRO A 42 29.81 3.17 1.87
C PRO A 42 29.94 2.14 0.74
N SER A 43 28.88 1.36 0.47
CA SER A 43 28.82 0.34 -0.57
C SER A 43 27.43 0.31 -1.21
N ASP A 44 27.37 -0.13 -2.46
CA ASP A 44 26.12 -0.24 -3.23
C ASP A 44 25.16 -1.26 -2.61
N GLU A 45 25.70 -2.35 -2.02
CA GLU A 45 24.88 -3.35 -1.30
C GLU A 45 24.14 -2.75 -0.09
N ILE A 46 24.80 -1.82 0.62
CA ILE A 46 24.22 -1.13 1.78
C ILE A 46 23.14 -0.15 1.32
N GLU A 47 23.33 0.50 0.18
CA GLU A 47 22.32 1.37 -0.43
C GLU A 47 21.07 0.57 -0.80
N ASP A 48 21.25 -0.60 -1.44
CA ASP A 48 20.14 -1.48 -1.80
C ASP A 48 19.38 -1.99 -0.57
N GLU A 49 20.09 -2.41 0.48
CA GLU A 49 19.46 -2.85 1.73
C GLU A 49 18.65 -1.71 2.37
N TRP A 50 19.21 -0.50 2.40
CA TRP A 50 18.52 0.68 2.91
C TRP A 50 17.25 1.01 2.11
N LEU A 51 17.34 1.03 0.78
CA LEU A 51 16.20 1.26 -0.11
C LEU A 51 15.12 0.20 0.06
N ASN A 52 15.52 -1.07 0.26
CA ASN A 52 14.59 -2.15 0.54
C ASN A 52 13.93 -2.00 1.91
N GLY A 53 14.66 -1.53 2.92
CA GLY A 53 14.10 -1.17 4.23
C GLY A 53 13.04 -0.07 4.13
N LEU A 54 13.34 1.01 3.41
CA LEU A 54 12.39 2.11 3.19
C LEU A 54 11.12 1.65 2.47
N LYS A 55 11.26 0.85 1.41
CA LYS A 55 10.11 0.28 0.68
C LYS A 55 9.23 -0.58 1.60
N LYS A 56 9.85 -1.43 2.43
CA LYS A 56 9.12 -2.27 3.40
C LYS A 56 8.34 -1.42 4.40
N GLU A 57 8.94 -0.34 4.90
CA GLU A 57 8.27 0.54 5.86
C GLU A 57 7.10 1.28 5.23
N ILE A 58 7.27 1.83 4.02
CA ILE A 58 6.18 2.47 3.27
C ILE A 58 5.03 1.49 3.05
N ASN A 59 5.35 0.28 2.58
CA ASN A 59 4.34 -0.76 2.34
C ASN A 59 3.64 -1.16 3.63
N ARG A 60 4.36 -1.23 4.76
CA ARG A 60 3.77 -1.52 6.07
C ARG A 60 2.77 -0.44 6.49
N ILE A 61 3.15 0.84 6.36
CA ILE A 61 2.28 1.97 6.68
C ILE A 61 1.04 1.95 5.78
N GLN A 62 1.21 1.69 4.48
CA GLN A 62 0.11 1.57 3.54
C GLN A 62 -0.82 0.41 3.90
N ALA A 63 -0.29 -0.77 4.19
CA ALA A 63 -1.08 -1.93 4.57
C ALA A 63 -1.83 -1.75 5.90
N VAL A 64 -1.27 -0.99 6.85
CA VAL A 64 -1.99 -0.60 8.08
C VAL A 64 -3.13 0.36 7.75
N ARG A 65 -2.89 1.34 6.86
CA ARG A 65 -3.90 2.31 6.45
C ARG A 65 -5.03 1.67 5.65
N GLU A 66 -4.71 0.72 4.78
CA GLU A 66 -5.69 -0.05 4.00
C GLU A 66 -6.55 -0.90 4.93
N ARG A 67 -5.93 -1.68 5.83
CA ARG A 67 -6.69 -2.46 6.83
C ARG A 67 -7.62 -1.59 7.67
N LYS A 68 -7.15 -0.42 8.11
CA LYS A 68 -8.00 0.51 8.87
C LYS A 68 -9.19 1.01 8.04
N LYS A 69 -8.99 1.32 6.75
CA LYS A 69 -10.09 1.70 5.86
C LYS A 69 -11.05 0.53 5.62
N ASP A 70 -10.54 -0.69 5.49
CA ASP A 70 -11.36 -1.88 5.32
C ASP A 70 -12.18 -2.15 6.59
N GLU A 71 -11.60 -1.97 7.77
CA GLU A 71 -12.30 -2.03 9.07
C GLU A 71 -13.38 -0.95 9.16
N GLU A 72 -13.07 0.32 8.86
CA GLU A 72 -14.03 1.44 8.85
C GLU A 72 -15.20 1.19 7.87
N THR A 73 -14.93 0.62 6.69
CA THR A 73 -15.98 0.26 5.73
C THR A 73 -16.81 -0.93 6.23
N MET A 74 -16.21 -1.95 6.84
CA MET A 74 -16.94 -3.07 7.44
C MET A 74 -17.82 -2.64 8.61
N GLU A 75 -17.34 -1.74 9.47
CA GLU A 75 -18.10 -1.15 10.57
C GLU A 75 -19.34 -0.42 10.06
N GLN A 76 -19.23 0.30 8.94
CA GLN A 76 -20.36 0.98 8.31
C GLN A 76 -21.48 0.02 7.87
N TYR A 77 -21.15 -1.24 7.58
CA TYR A 77 -22.10 -2.29 7.20
C TYR A 77 -22.64 -3.11 8.39
N GLN A 78 -22.14 -2.85 9.60
CA GLN A 78 -22.54 -3.54 10.81
C GLN A 78 -23.75 -2.84 11.44
N ILE A 79 -24.85 -3.58 11.62
CA ILE A 79 -26.07 -3.05 12.26
C ILE A 79 -26.04 -3.36 13.76
N VAL A 80 -26.80 -2.59 14.54
CA VAL A 80 -27.13 -2.87 15.95
C VAL A 80 -27.44 -4.36 16.16
N GLY A 81 -26.72 -5.00 17.08
CA GLY A 81 -26.78 -6.43 17.32
C GLY A 81 -25.69 -7.26 16.64
N GLY A 82 -24.76 -6.63 15.93
CA GLY A 82 -23.56 -7.28 15.38
C GLY A 82 -23.79 -8.03 14.06
N ILE A 83 -24.92 -7.80 13.39
CA ILE A 83 -25.27 -8.43 12.11
C ILE A 83 -24.68 -7.60 10.97
N THR A 84 -23.86 -8.22 10.12
CA THR A 84 -23.28 -7.58 8.93
C THR A 84 -24.26 -7.64 7.77
N THR A 85 -24.45 -6.52 7.04
CA THR A 85 -25.33 -6.44 5.87
C THR A 85 -24.62 -5.89 4.64
N THR A 86 -25.09 -6.20 3.44
CA THR A 86 -24.55 -5.67 2.18
C THR A 86 -25.32 -4.45 1.66
N ALA A 87 -26.33 -3.98 2.40
CA ALA A 87 -27.13 -2.83 2.01
C ALA A 87 -26.38 -1.53 2.33
N GLU A 88 -26.31 -0.60 1.38
CA GLU A 88 -25.75 0.73 1.63
C GLU A 88 -26.60 1.48 2.69
N PRO A 89 -25.97 2.03 3.74
CA PRO A 89 -26.70 2.80 4.75
C PRO A 89 -27.27 4.08 4.16
N ARG A 90 -28.48 4.46 4.59
CA ARG A 90 -29.13 5.69 4.15
C ARG A 90 -28.47 6.89 4.85
N PRO A 91 -28.20 8.00 4.16
CA PRO A 91 -27.65 9.21 4.78
C PRO A 91 -28.47 9.81 5.95
N ASN A 92 -29.73 9.41 6.11
CA ASN A 92 -30.63 9.84 7.19
C ASN A 92 -31.26 8.65 7.93
N ALA A 93 -30.53 7.54 8.08
CA ALA A 93 -31.04 6.39 8.83
C ALA A 93 -31.67 6.86 10.16
N TYR A 94 -32.91 6.46 10.39
CA TYR A 94 -33.66 6.81 11.61
C TYR A 94 -33.22 5.94 12.80
N ILE A 95 -32.18 5.12 12.62
CA ILE A 95 -31.59 4.27 13.65
C ILE A 95 -30.34 5.01 14.14
N PRO A 96 -30.31 5.47 15.39
CA PRO A 96 -29.15 6.16 15.94
C PRO A 96 -27.97 5.20 16.14
N ASP A 97 -26.76 5.68 15.86
CA ASP A 97 -25.54 4.89 16.00
C ASP A 97 -25.23 4.58 17.48
N ASP A 98 -25.52 5.53 18.39
CA ASP A 98 -25.12 5.47 19.79
C ASP A 98 -26.21 4.91 20.75
N GLY A 99 -27.33 4.39 20.23
CA GLY A 99 -28.41 3.76 21.02
C GLY A 99 -29.11 4.64 22.07
N ASN A 100 -28.67 5.88 22.26
CA ASN A 100 -29.16 6.83 23.27
C ASN A 100 -30.33 7.69 22.77
N ASP A 101 -30.49 7.83 21.46
CA ASP A 101 -31.58 8.61 20.85
C ASP A 101 -32.76 7.72 20.48
N LEU A 102 -33.98 8.28 20.48
CA LEU A 102 -35.13 7.58 19.92
C LEU A 102 -35.01 7.52 18.39
N PRO A 103 -35.41 6.39 17.76
CA PRO A 103 -35.35 6.24 16.32
C PRO A 103 -36.46 7.06 15.63
N LEU A 104 -36.23 8.37 15.50
CA LEU A 104 -37.16 9.30 14.88
C LEU A 104 -36.78 9.58 13.43
N PRO A 105 -37.74 9.54 12.48
CA PRO A 105 -37.49 9.91 11.09
C PRO A 105 -36.96 11.35 10.97
N ARG A 106 -35.77 11.51 10.36
CA ARG A 106 -35.21 12.83 10.05
C ARG A 106 -35.67 13.26 8.65
N PRO A 107 -36.49 14.32 8.51
CA PRO A 107 -36.93 14.80 7.20
C PRO A 107 -35.73 15.37 6.44
N TYR A 108 -35.66 15.12 5.13
CA TYR A 108 -34.53 15.53 4.29
C TYR A 108 -34.46 17.03 3.94
N GLY A 109 -35.28 17.87 4.60
CA GLY A 109 -35.38 19.29 4.28
C GLY A 109 -35.77 19.56 2.81
N ALA A 110 -35.41 20.74 2.28
CA ALA A 110 -35.75 21.16 0.92
C ALA A 110 -34.93 20.45 -0.19
N SER A 111 -33.81 19.81 0.16
CA SER A 111 -32.92 19.16 -0.79
C SER A 111 -32.75 17.69 -0.43
N ALA A 112 -33.72 16.88 -0.83
CA ALA A 112 -33.68 15.46 -0.59
C ALA A 112 -32.58 14.77 -1.43
N PRO A 113 -31.74 13.91 -0.83
CA PRO A 113 -30.83 13.07 -1.58
C PRO A 113 -31.66 12.14 -2.45
N PHE A 114 -31.57 12.33 -3.77
CA PHE A 114 -32.16 11.48 -4.77
C PHE A 114 -31.10 10.47 -5.22
N LYS A 115 -31.39 9.16 -5.11
CA LYS A 115 -30.58 8.11 -5.73
C LYS A 115 -31.14 7.87 -7.13
N PRO A 116 -30.44 8.29 -8.21
CA PRO A 116 -30.90 8.04 -9.57
C PRO A 116 -31.06 6.53 -9.78
N THR A 117 -32.18 6.12 -10.35
CA THR A 117 -32.37 4.75 -10.76
C THR A 117 -31.39 4.42 -11.88
N GLU A 118 -30.69 3.29 -11.74
CA GLU A 118 -29.85 2.79 -12.82
C GLU A 118 -30.72 2.55 -14.06
N PRO A 119 -30.22 2.92 -15.26
CA PRO A 119 -30.99 2.76 -16.47
C PRO A 119 -31.25 1.27 -16.75
N GLY A 120 -32.47 0.83 -16.45
CA GLY A 120 -32.88 -0.55 -16.64
C GLY A 120 -32.92 -0.94 -18.12
N SER A 121 -32.75 -2.24 -18.41
CA SER A 121 -32.78 -2.79 -19.78
C SER A 121 -34.02 -2.37 -20.59
N ASN A 122 -35.18 -2.22 -19.92
CA ASN A 122 -36.44 -1.80 -20.53
C ASN A 122 -36.51 -0.33 -20.93
N MET A 123 -35.59 0.54 -20.47
CA MET A 123 -35.58 1.96 -20.85
C MET A 123 -35.25 2.19 -22.32
N ARG A 124 -34.69 1.18 -23.01
CA ARG A 124 -34.44 1.20 -24.45
C ARG A 124 -35.74 1.19 -25.29
N HIS A 125 -36.86 0.79 -24.70
CA HIS A 125 -38.15 0.66 -25.39
C HIS A 125 -39.11 1.84 -25.14
N ILE A 126 -38.71 2.84 -24.34
CA ILE A 126 -39.55 4.02 -24.07
C ILE A 126 -39.49 4.94 -25.29
N ARG A 127 -40.60 5.05 -26.03
CA ARG A 127 -40.76 6.04 -27.10
C ARG A 127 -40.95 7.42 -26.47
N LYS A 128 -40.12 8.38 -26.85
CA LYS A 128 -40.29 9.79 -26.43
C LYS A 128 -41.65 10.30 -26.94
N PRO A 129 -42.43 11.01 -26.10
CA PRO A 129 -43.69 11.59 -26.54
C PRO A 129 -43.43 12.63 -27.63
N VAL A 130 -44.26 12.62 -28.68
CA VAL A 130 -44.25 13.66 -29.71
C VAL A 130 -44.92 14.89 -29.11
N ILE A 131 -44.17 15.96 -28.92
CA ILE A 131 -44.69 17.24 -28.43
C ILE A 131 -45.60 17.81 -29.51
N LYS A 132 -46.89 17.96 -29.21
CA LYS A 132 -47.83 18.63 -30.11
C LYS A 132 -47.59 20.14 -30.04
N PRO A 133 -47.61 20.87 -31.17
CA PRO A 133 -47.54 22.32 -31.15
C PRO A 133 -48.74 22.87 -30.37
N ILE A 134 -48.47 23.83 -29.48
CA ILE A 134 -49.52 24.58 -28.78
C ILE A 134 -50.01 25.64 -29.76
N GLU A 135 -51.28 25.60 -30.12
CA GLU A 135 -51.94 26.68 -30.85
C GLU A 135 -52.15 27.84 -29.86
N ILE A 136 -51.57 29.00 -30.15
CA ILE A 136 -51.75 30.26 -29.42
C ILE A 136 -52.81 31.09 -30.15
#